data_AF-A0A4R0L3I3-F1
#
_entry.id   AF-A0A4R0L3I3-F1
#
_cell.length_a   1.000
_cell.length_b   1.000
_cell.length_c   1.000
_cell.angle_alpha   90.00
_cell.angle_beta   90.00
_cell.angle_gamma   90.00
#
_symmetry.space_group_name_H-M   'P 1'
#
loop_
_entity.id
_entity.type
_entity.pdbx_description
1 polymer ?
#
loop_
_entity_poly.entity_id
_entity_poly.type
_entity_poly.pdbx_seq_one_letter_code
_entity_poly.pdbx_strand_id
1 'polypeptide(L)'
;MQSWTDRAATVRADGTGAIAEAVVRRWFTQPDPLLRKECEKMAGSTPAEGYASCCEAIATMDLRPDLPVITAPTLAIAGADDPATPPYHLEQIATKAG
;
A
#
# COMPACT_ATOMS: atom_id res chain seq x y z
N MET A 1 -3.81 10.48 -6.11
CA MET A 1 -5.17 10.01 -6.46
C MET A 1 -6.13 10.38 -5.33
N GLN A 2 -7.37 10.75 -5.66
CA GLN A 2 -8.40 11.18 -4.69
C GLN A 2 -8.70 10.12 -3.61
N SER A 3 -8.60 8.83 -3.96
CA SER A 3 -8.82 7.73 -3.01
C SER A 3 -7.88 7.74 -1.80
N TRP A 4 -6.66 8.25 -1.96
CA TRP A 4 -5.69 8.36 -0.87
C TRP A 4 -6.01 9.54 0.05
N THR A 5 -6.41 10.67 -0.50
CA THR A 5 -6.85 11.83 0.29
C THR A 5 -8.14 11.56 1.06
N ASP A 6 -9.07 10.82 0.45
CA ASP A 6 -10.31 10.41 1.14
C ASP A 6 -10.00 9.49 2.31
N ARG A 7 -9.09 8.53 2.12
CA ARG A 7 -8.62 7.63 3.18
C ARG A 7 -7.93 8.38 4.31
N ALA A 8 -7.11 9.38 4.00
CA ALA A 8 -6.48 10.24 4.99
C ALA A 8 -7.52 10.98 5.83
N ALA A 9 -8.57 11.54 5.19
CA ALA A 9 -9.66 12.21 5.88
C ALA A 9 -10.44 11.26 6.81
N THR A 10 -10.81 10.06 6.34
CA THR A 10 -11.45 9.04 7.17
C THR A 10 -10.58 8.66 8.38
N VAL A 11 -9.29 8.44 8.18
CA VAL A 11 -8.40 8.02 9.27
C VAL A 11 -8.21 9.13 10.31
N ARG A 12 -8.16 10.40 9.90
CA ARG A 12 -8.11 11.53 10.85
C ARG A 12 -9.41 11.68 11.64
N ALA A 13 -10.55 11.45 11.01
CA ALA A 13 -11.86 11.56 11.67
C ALA A 13 -12.15 10.39 12.61
N ASP A 14 -11.95 9.17 12.13
CA ASP A 14 -12.48 7.93 12.74
C ASP A 14 -11.37 7.01 13.28
N GLY A 15 -10.10 7.39 13.12
CA GLY A 15 -8.94 6.60 13.48
C GLY A 15 -8.64 5.48 12.46
N THR A 16 -7.43 4.92 12.55
CA THR A 16 -6.97 3.89 11.60
C THR A 16 -7.78 2.59 11.68
N GLY A 17 -8.41 2.32 12.84
CA GLY A 17 -9.31 1.18 13.01
C GLY A 17 -10.45 1.15 12.00
N ALA A 18 -10.96 2.32 11.56
CA ALA A 18 -12.07 2.43 10.61
C ALA A 18 -11.77 1.84 9.24
N ILE A 19 -10.50 1.78 8.84
CA ILE A 19 -10.07 1.25 7.54
C ILE A 19 -9.40 -0.12 7.64
N ALA A 20 -9.05 -0.58 8.84
CA ALA A 20 -8.12 -1.69 9.07
C ALA A 20 -8.55 -2.98 8.35
N GLU A 21 -9.83 -3.35 8.49
CA GLU A 21 -10.41 -4.52 7.82
C GLU A 21 -10.27 -4.43 6.30
N ALA A 22 -10.61 -3.27 5.72
CA ALA A 22 -10.54 -3.05 4.28
C ALA A 22 -9.09 -3.07 3.76
N VAL A 23 -8.12 -2.65 4.58
CA VAL A 23 -6.68 -2.77 4.26
C VAL A 23 -6.27 -4.24 4.22
N VAL A 24 -6.51 -4.96 5.31
CA VAL A 24 -5.99 -6.32 5.51
C VAL A 24 -6.67 -7.31 4.58
N ARG A 25 -7.93 -7.09 4.21
CA ARG A 25 -8.62 -7.89 3.19
C ARG A 25 -7.89 -7.92 1.84
N ARG A 26 -7.09 -6.89 1.52
CA ARG A 26 -6.31 -6.86 0.26
C ARG A 26 -4.98 -7.60 0.35
N TRP A 27 -4.53 -7.95 1.56
CA TRP A 27 -3.23 -8.61 1.77
C TRP A 27 -3.29 -10.12 1.52
N PHE A 28 -4.48 -10.73 1.63
CA PHE A 28 -4.63 -12.17 1.64
C PHE A 28 -5.83 -12.62 0.81
N THR A 29 -5.64 -13.66 -0.02
CA THR A 29 -6.74 -14.32 -0.74
C THR A 29 -7.57 -15.20 0.20
N GLN A 30 -6.91 -15.99 1.06
CA GLN A 30 -7.55 -16.89 2.05
C GLN A 30 -6.67 -17.00 3.31
N PRO A 31 -6.71 -16.00 4.21
CA PRO A 31 -5.88 -16.02 5.42
C PRO A 31 -6.46 -16.95 6.49
N ASP A 32 -5.58 -17.45 7.36
CA ASP A 32 -6.01 -17.97 8.67
C ASP A 32 -6.78 -16.87 9.44
N PRO A 33 -7.93 -17.19 10.08
CA PRO A 33 -8.75 -16.19 10.77
C PRO A 33 -8.04 -15.49 11.93
N LEU A 34 -7.16 -16.17 12.67
CA LEU A 34 -6.40 -15.57 13.76
C LEU A 34 -5.37 -14.60 13.21
N LEU A 35 -4.61 -15.02 12.19
CA LEU A 35 -3.65 -14.15 11.50
C LEU A 35 -4.32 -12.89 10.94
N ARG A 36 -5.48 -13.03 10.27
CA ARG A 36 -6.25 -11.88 9.76
C ARG A 36 -6.58 -10.90 10.89
N LYS A 37 -7.08 -11.39 12.01
CA LYS A 37 -7.46 -10.56 13.16
C LYS A 37 -6.25 -9.86 13.80
N GLU A 38 -5.11 -10.54 13.88
CA GLU A 38 -3.86 -9.95 14.38
C GLU A 38 -3.36 -8.83 13.46
N CYS A 39 -3.37 -9.06 12.14
CA CYS A 39 -3.04 -8.05 11.15
C CYS A 39 -3.99 -6.84 11.21
N GLU A 40 -5.30 -7.05 11.38
CA GLU A 40 -6.29 -5.96 11.52
C GLU A 40 -6.04 -5.14 12.79
N LYS A 41 -5.77 -5.82 13.91
CA LYS A 41 -5.43 -5.14 15.17
C LYS A 41 -4.15 -4.31 15.01
N MET A 42 -3.11 -4.89 14.42
CA MET A 42 -1.84 -4.21 14.16
C MET A 42 -2.05 -2.99 13.27
N ALA A 43 -2.68 -3.15 12.10
CA ALA A 43 -2.94 -2.06 11.17
C ALA A 43 -3.78 -0.95 11.83
N GLY A 44 -4.86 -1.33 12.52
CA GLY A 44 -5.76 -0.41 13.21
C GLY A 44 -5.12 0.35 14.38
N SER A 45 -4.02 -0.17 14.94
CA SER A 45 -3.25 0.52 16.01
C SER A 45 -2.24 1.55 15.51
N THR A 46 -2.07 1.70 14.19
CA THR A 46 -1.18 2.73 13.62
C THR A 46 -1.69 4.12 13.99
N PRO A 47 -0.84 5.06 14.46
CA PRO A 47 -1.25 6.42 14.75
C PRO A 47 -1.95 7.08 13.54
N ALA A 48 -3.14 7.64 13.78
CA ALA A 48 -4.00 8.16 12.73
C ALA A 48 -3.29 9.22 11.87
N GLU A 49 -2.61 10.18 12.50
CA GLU A 49 -1.93 11.25 11.76
C GLU A 49 -0.76 10.72 10.93
N GLY A 50 0.01 9.77 11.45
CA GLY A 50 1.09 9.14 10.68
C GLY A 50 0.57 8.38 9.47
N TYR A 51 -0.54 7.67 9.62
CA TYR A 51 -1.19 6.96 8.53
C TYR A 51 -1.73 7.92 7.46
N ALA A 52 -2.43 8.98 7.88
CA ALA A 52 -3.01 9.99 7.00
C ALA A 52 -1.92 10.74 6.21
N SER A 53 -0.85 11.15 6.88
CA SER A 53 0.31 11.79 6.25
C SER A 53 0.95 10.89 5.17
N CYS A 54 1.11 9.60 5.44
CA CYS A 54 1.60 8.64 4.42
C CYS A 54 0.64 8.49 3.23
N CYS A 55 -0.68 8.50 3.46
CA CYS A 55 -1.66 8.48 2.38
C CYS A 55 -1.51 9.70 1.46
N GLU A 56 -1.34 10.89 2.04
CA GLU A 56 -1.16 12.14 1.29
C GLU A 56 0.16 12.16 0.50
N ALA A 57 1.25 11.64 1.10
CA ALA A 57 2.50 11.46 0.39
C ALA A 57 2.33 10.55 -0.85
N ILE A 58 1.72 9.38 -0.67
CA ILE A 58 1.45 8.44 -1.78
C ILE A 58 0.49 9.07 -2.80
N ALA A 59 -0.45 9.92 -2.38
CA ALA A 59 -1.43 10.54 -3.26
C ALA A 59 -0.79 11.38 -4.38
N THR A 60 0.41 11.92 -4.13
CA THR A 60 1.14 12.81 -5.04
C THR A 60 2.42 12.18 -5.60
N MET A 61 2.81 11.00 -5.11
CA MET A 61 4.05 10.34 -5.47
C MET A 61 3.98 9.72 -6.86
N ASP A 62 4.88 10.16 -7.76
CA ASP A 62 5.15 9.52 -9.04
C ASP A 62 6.67 9.35 -9.23
N LEU A 63 7.16 8.14 -8.99
CA LEU A 63 8.58 7.78 -9.10
C LEU A 63 8.92 7.11 -10.44
N ARG A 64 7.97 6.99 -11.37
CA ARG A 64 8.21 6.34 -12.67
C ARG A 64 9.31 7.03 -13.49
N PRO A 65 9.43 8.38 -13.49
CA PRO A 65 10.52 9.06 -14.19
C PRO A 65 11.91 8.76 -13.61
N ASP A 66 11.97 8.38 -12.34
CA ASP A 66 13.22 8.19 -11.60
C ASP A 66 13.75 6.75 -11.70
N LEU A 67 12.96 5.80 -12.21
CA LEU A 67 13.36 4.40 -12.37
C LEU A 67 14.71 4.21 -13.09
N PRO A 68 15.03 4.95 -14.18
CA PRO A 68 16.31 4.80 -14.88
C PRO A 68 17.53 5.32 -14.10
N VAL A 69 17.34 5.94 -12.93
CA VAL A 69 18.45 6.37 -12.07
C VAL A 69 19.00 5.20 -11.24
N ILE A 70 18.24 4.10 -11.13
CA ILE A 70 18.62 2.92 -10.35
C ILE A 70 19.66 2.10 -11.13
N THR A 71 20.93 2.21 -10.73
CA THR A 71 22.05 1.46 -11.32
C THR A 71 22.37 0.13 -10.60
N ALA A 72 21.70 -0.14 -9.48
CA ALA A 72 21.89 -1.38 -8.74
C ALA A 72 21.14 -2.55 -9.42
N PRO A 73 21.69 -3.78 -9.39
CA PRO A 73 20.95 -4.96 -9.81
C PRO A 73 19.60 -5.05 -9.09
N THR A 74 18.51 -5.06 -9.86
CA THR A 74 17.14 -4.91 -9.34
C THR A 74 16.34 -6.18 -9.53
N LEU A 75 15.67 -6.63 -8.47
CA LEU A 75 14.67 -7.70 -8.49
C LEU A 75 13.31 -7.12 -8.07
N ALA A 76 12.28 -7.27 -8.90
CA ALA A 76 10.91 -6.89 -8.59
C ALA A 76 10.05 -8.14 -8.34
N ILE A 77 9.28 -8.17 -7.24
CA ILE A 77 8.45 -9.31 -6.82
C ILE A 77 6.99 -8.87 -6.69
N ALA A 78 6.09 -9.50 -7.46
CA ALA A 78 4.66 -9.20 -7.45
C ALA A 78 3.82 -10.39 -6.94
N GLY A 79 2.71 -10.09 -6.28
CA GLY A 79 1.62 -11.06 -6.08
C GLY A 79 0.78 -11.17 -7.35
N ALA A 80 0.51 -12.40 -7.81
CA ALA A 80 -0.28 -12.63 -9.02
C ALA A 80 -1.70 -12.05 -8.93
N ASP A 81 -2.28 -12.07 -7.72
CA ASP A 81 -3.65 -11.63 -7.45
C ASP A 81 -3.72 -10.24 -6.77
N ASP A 82 -2.64 -9.46 -6.73
CA ASP A 82 -2.61 -8.16 -6.06
C ASP A 82 -3.42 -7.10 -6.84
N PRO A 83 -4.55 -6.60 -6.32
CA PRO A 83 -5.35 -5.60 -7.01
C PRO A 83 -4.81 -4.16 -6.83
N ALA A 84 -3.96 -3.92 -5.82
CA ALA A 84 -3.40 -2.60 -5.54
C ALA A 84 -2.13 -2.34 -6.35
N THR A 85 -1.29 -3.37 -6.50
CA THR A 85 -0.02 -3.35 -7.23
C THR A 85 0.10 -4.57 -8.16
N PRO A 86 -0.72 -4.64 -9.22
CA PRO A 86 -0.76 -5.78 -10.13
C PRO A 86 0.60 -6.05 -10.81
N PRO A 87 0.87 -7.28 -11.29
CA PRO A 87 2.17 -7.68 -11.84
C PRO A 87 2.75 -6.74 -12.90
N TYR A 88 1.91 -6.17 -13.77
CA TYR A 88 2.36 -5.25 -14.83
C TYR A 88 3.00 -3.96 -14.27
N HIS A 89 2.67 -3.52 -13.05
CA HIS A 89 3.36 -2.40 -12.41
C HIS A 89 4.82 -2.76 -12.11
N LEU A 90 5.08 -4.00 -11.69
CA LEU A 90 6.41 -4.44 -11.31
C LEU A 90 7.25 -4.85 -12.53
N GLU A 91 6.63 -5.35 -13.59
CA GLU A 91 7.27 -5.50 -14.90
C GLU A 91 7.84 -4.16 -15.40
N GLN A 92 7.12 -3.05 -15.20
CA GLN A 92 7.61 -1.72 -15.54
C GLN A 92 8.84 -1.33 -14.71
N ILE A 93 8.86 -1.66 -13.42
CA ILE A 93 10.02 -1.40 -12.55
C ILE A 93 11.21 -2.24 -13.03
N ALA A 94 11.03 -3.53 -13.23
CA ALA A 94 12.10 -4.45 -13.64
C ALA A 94 12.71 -4.11 -15.02
N THR A 95 11.90 -3.55 -15.93
CA THR A 95 12.36 -3.21 -17.29
C THR A 95 12.99 -1.83 -17.39
N LYS A 96 12.58 -0.89 -16.52
CA LYS A 96 13.03 0.52 -16.58
C LYS A 96 14.13 0.87 -15.58
N ALA A 97 14.33 0.05 -14.56
CA ALA A 97 15.56 0.10 -13.77
C ALA A 97 16.72 -0.37 -14.66
N GLY A 98 17.85 0.36 -14.65
CA GLY A 98 18.97 0.11 -15.55
C GLY A 98 20.21 0.87 -15.14
#